data_AF-A0A9E6CSN9-F1
#
_entry.id   AF-A0A9E6CSN9-F1
#
_cell.length_a   1.000
_cell.length_b   1.000
_cell.length_c   1.000
_cell.angle_alpha   90.00
_cell.angle_beta   90.00
_cell.angle_gamma   90.00
#
_symmetry.space_group_name_H-M   'P 1'
#
loop_
_entity.id
_entity.type
_entity.pdbx_description
1 polymer ?
#
loop_
_entity_poly.entity_id
_entity_poly.type
_entity_poly.pdbx_seq_one_letter_code
_entity_poly.pdbx_strand_id
1 'polypeptide(L)'
;MKKNIILLFIYPVFFLIISSFLYSDIVREEYRPFENLKLEKRGIPGSGFVQSKPDTPSALTKKLAEKAMKYIKKYGKENAIDLFTKKYRKFRKYNTYLFVLDMEGNILAHTGNTNLVNANLFNTKDFMGNCFIQDYINRIKLTGCIDYANLFYNNQGNLFLIQYIHLERIDENSFLGTVAVDKY
;
A
#
# COMPACT_ATOMS: atom_id res chain seq x y z
N MET A 1 32.02 -59.29 11.32
CA MET A 1 33.48 -59.28 11.01
C MET A 1 33.60 -59.04 9.50
N LYS A 2 34.31 -58.07 8.91
CA LYS A 2 35.38 -57.14 9.30
C LYS A 2 35.12 -55.76 8.68
N LYS A 3 35.68 -54.73 9.32
CA LYS A 3 35.73 -53.31 8.92
C LYS A 3 36.46 -53.10 7.59
N ASN A 4 36.15 -52.00 6.90
CA ASN A 4 37.14 -51.08 6.32
C ASN A 4 36.58 -49.65 6.32
N ILE A 5 37.32 -48.76 6.99
CA ILE A 5 37.21 -47.29 7.00
C ILE A 5 38.40 -46.77 6.18
N ILE A 6 38.22 -45.65 5.46
CA ILE A 6 39.16 -44.56 5.03
C ILE A 6 38.50 -43.97 3.76
N LEU A 7 37.81 -42.81 3.73
CA LEU A 7 38.13 -41.40 4.03
C LEU A 7 39.06 -40.71 3.01
N LEU A 8 38.51 -39.89 2.09
CA LEU A 8 39.14 -38.71 1.43
C LEU A 8 38.04 -37.94 0.64
N PHE A 9 37.49 -36.83 1.13
CA PHE A 9 37.93 -35.42 1.07
C PHE A 9 37.44 -34.64 -0.18
N ILE A 10 36.82 -33.46 0.08
CA ILE A 10 36.73 -32.22 -0.76
C ILE A 10 35.44 -32.01 -1.62
N TYR A 11 34.42 -31.38 -1.01
CA TYR A 11 33.77 -30.07 -1.34
C TYR A 11 33.52 -29.64 -2.81
N PRO A 12 32.61 -28.68 -3.06
CA PRO A 12 31.14 -28.57 -2.91
C PRO A 12 30.51 -28.22 -4.30
N VAL A 13 29.48 -27.38 -4.37
CA VAL A 13 28.93 -26.75 -5.60
C VAL A 13 27.89 -27.60 -6.35
N PHE A 14 26.64 -27.40 -5.95
CA PHE A 14 25.47 -27.17 -6.81
C PHE A 14 24.30 -27.08 -5.81
N PHE A 15 24.33 -26.12 -4.86
CA PHE A 15 23.81 -24.78 -5.13
C PHE A 15 22.91 -24.79 -6.37
N LEU A 16 21.71 -25.33 -6.20
CA LEU A 16 20.55 -25.09 -7.06
C LEU A 16 20.18 -23.60 -6.89
N ILE A 17 21.05 -22.74 -7.44
CA ILE A 17 20.83 -21.34 -7.77
C ILE A 17 19.95 -21.34 -9.02
N ILE A 18 18.70 -21.79 -8.93
CA ILE A 18 17.71 -21.55 -9.99
C ILE A 18 16.34 -21.31 -9.35
N SER A 19 16.27 -20.37 -8.39
CA SER A 19 15.03 -19.64 -8.12
C SER A 19 15.25 -18.13 -7.95
N SER A 20 16.48 -17.64 -8.12
CA SER A 20 16.86 -16.24 -7.92
C SER A 20 16.93 -15.41 -9.21
N PHE A 21 16.45 -15.91 -10.35
CA PHE A 21 16.53 -15.20 -11.65
C PHE A 21 15.24 -14.52 -12.15
N LEU A 22 14.24 -14.31 -11.29
CA LEU A 22 13.03 -13.54 -11.68
C LEU A 22 12.56 -12.50 -10.66
N TYR A 23 13.36 -12.12 -9.67
CA TYR A 23 12.92 -11.13 -8.67
C TYR A 23 14.02 -10.18 -8.19
N SER A 24 14.57 -9.40 -9.13
CA SER A 24 15.21 -8.11 -8.87
C SER A 24 14.79 -7.23 -10.05
N ASP A 25 14.16 -6.07 -9.87
CA ASP A 25 14.82 -4.81 -9.54
C ASP A 25 13.80 -3.75 -9.09
N ILE A 26 12.96 -4.07 -8.10
CA ILE A 26 12.07 -3.04 -7.54
C ILE A 26 12.88 -2.17 -6.59
N VAL A 27 13.32 -1.00 -7.07
CA VAL A 27 13.98 0.03 -6.26
C VAL A 27 12.91 1.00 -5.75
N ARG A 28 12.74 1.08 -4.43
CA ARG A 28 11.83 2.06 -3.80
C ARG A 28 12.52 3.42 -3.80
N GLU A 29 11.95 4.38 -4.52
CA GLU A 29 12.45 5.75 -4.52
C GLU A 29 11.97 6.53 -3.29
N GLU A 30 12.83 7.39 -2.75
CA GLU A 30 12.46 8.35 -1.71
C GLU A 30 11.48 9.39 -2.28
N TYR A 31 10.62 9.94 -1.40
CA TYR A 31 9.52 10.84 -1.73
C TYR A 31 9.81 11.82 -2.88
N ARG A 32 8.98 11.77 -3.95
CA ARG A 32 8.87 12.85 -4.94
C ARG A 32 7.46 13.44 -4.91
N PRO A 33 7.31 14.78 -4.85
CA PRO A 33 6.02 15.42 -5.03
C PRO A 33 5.37 15.00 -6.36
N PHE A 34 4.13 14.50 -6.29
CA PHE A 34 3.39 13.95 -7.43
C PHE A 34 3.11 14.98 -8.55
N GLU A 35 3.21 16.27 -8.24
CA GLU A 35 2.96 17.36 -9.20
C GLU A 35 3.86 17.31 -10.44
N ASN A 36 4.99 16.61 -10.39
CA ASN A 36 5.98 16.58 -11.47
C ASN A 36 6.02 15.29 -12.31
N LEU A 37 5.10 14.34 -12.09
CA LEU A 37 5.04 13.11 -12.88
C LEU A 37 4.27 13.33 -14.18
N LYS A 38 4.98 13.29 -15.32
CA LYS A 38 4.36 13.23 -16.66
C LYS A 38 3.70 11.86 -16.85
N LEU A 39 2.40 11.78 -16.65
CA LEU A 39 1.61 10.59 -17.01
C LEU A 39 1.56 10.44 -18.54
N GLU A 40 2.01 9.29 -19.03
CA GLU A 40 1.93 8.96 -20.46
C GLU A 40 0.46 8.71 -20.85
N LYS A 41 -0.05 9.46 -21.84
CA LYS A 41 -1.43 9.35 -22.31
C LYS A 41 -1.59 8.12 -23.19
N ARG A 42 -2.25 7.05 -22.71
CA ARG A 42 -2.84 6.04 -23.59
C ARG A 42 -4.24 6.50 -24.03
N GLY A 43 -4.35 7.00 -25.26
CA GLY A 43 -5.63 7.39 -25.84
C GLY A 43 -6.48 6.16 -26.16
N ILE A 44 -7.70 6.09 -25.61
CA ILE A 44 -8.72 5.11 -26.04
C ILE A 44 -9.62 5.83 -27.05
N PRO A 45 -9.70 5.40 -28.32
CA PRO A 45 -10.58 6.02 -29.28
C PRO A 45 -12.04 5.65 -28.99
N GLY A 46 -12.91 6.66 -28.95
CA GLY A 46 -14.36 6.50 -29.13
C GLY A 46 -15.21 6.30 -27.87
N SER A 47 -15.86 7.37 -27.42
CA SER A 47 -17.33 7.48 -27.31
C SER A 47 -17.66 8.93 -27.00
N GLY A 48 -18.68 9.50 -27.67
CA GLY A 48 -19.09 10.91 -27.55
C GLY A 48 -19.65 11.33 -26.19
N PHE A 49 -19.28 10.65 -25.11
CA PHE A 49 -19.44 11.15 -23.76
C PHE A 49 -18.16 11.89 -23.40
N VAL A 50 -18.27 13.17 -23.01
CA VAL A 50 -17.22 13.80 -22.22
C VAL A 50 -17.16 13.02 -20.91
N GLN A 51 -16.40 11.93 -20.87
CA GLN A 51 -15.97 11.36 -19.62
C GLN A 51 -15.14 12.46 -18.98
N SER A 52 -15.68 13.07 -17.91
CA SER A 52 -14.87 13.96 -17.09
C SER A 52 -13.58 13.23 -16.79
N LYS A 53 -12.44 13.89 -17.05
CA LYS A 53 -11.12 13.31 -16.81
C LYS A 53 -11.16 12.63 -15.43
N PRO A 54 -10.84 11.33 -15.32
CA PRO A 54 -10.84 10.67 -14.03
C PRO A 54 -9.95 11.46 -13.07
N ASP A 55 -10.42 11.63 -11.83
CA ASP A 55 -9.65 12.28 -10.78
C ASP A 55 -8.26 11.64 -10.69
N THR A 56 -7.22 12.44 -10.42
CA THR A 56 -5.88 11.90 -10.15
C THR A 56 -5.89 10.99 -8.92
N PRO A 57 -4.96 10.03 -8.78
CA PRO A 57 -4.85 9.20 -7.57
C PRO A 57 -4.84 10.02 -6.28
N SER A 58 -4.09 11.13 -6.26
CA SER A 58 -4.06 12.10 -5.15
C SER A 58 -5.43 12.73 -4.85
N ALA A 59 -6.17 13.17 -5.88
CA ALA A 59 -7.50 13.73 -5.69
C ALA A 59 -8.50 12.66 -5.19
N LEU A 60 -8.36 11.41 -5.66
CA LEU A 60 -9.19 10.29 -5.22
C LEU A 60 -8.96 9.93 -3.74
N THR A 61 -7.71 9.83 -3.30
CA THR A 61 -7.39 9.55 -1.88
C THR A 61 -7.87 10.67 -0.98
N LYS A 62 -7.63 11.93 -1.35
CA LYS A 62 -8.07 13.10 -0.57
C LYS A 62 -9.59 13.18 -0.44
N LYS A 63 -10.34 13.00 -1.54
CA LYS A 63 -11.81 12.98 -1.50
C LYS A 63 -12.35 11.85 -0.61
N LEU A 64 -11.69 10.68 -0.64
CA LEU A 64 -12.07 9.57 0.24
C LEU A 64 -11.74 9.86 1.71
N ALA A 65 -10.61 10.50 1.98
CA ALA A 65 -10.19 10.90 3.32
C ALA A 65 -11.16 11.92 3.91
N GLU A 66 -11.45 12.99 3.18
CA GLU A 66 -12.44 14.00 3.57
C GLU A 66 -13.83 13.40 3.86
N LYS A 67 -14.25 12.43 3.03
CA LYS A 67 -15.50 11.71 3.25
C LYS A 67 -15.45 10.91 4.56
N ALA A 68 -14.39 10.16 4.81
CA ALA A 68 -14.25 9.35 6.02
C ALA A 68 -14.17 10.23 7.29
N MET A 69 -13.37 11.31 7.25
CA MET A 69 -13.26 12.28 8.35
C MET A 69 -14.59 12.98 8.66
N LYS A 70 -15.41 13.28 7.65
CA LYS A 70 -16.79 13.76 7.87
C LYS A 70 -17.67 12.76 8.63
N TYR A 71 -17.51 11.45 8.38
CA TYR A 71 -18.24 10.42 9.12
C TYR A 71 -17.71 10.30 10.56
N ILE A 72 -16.39 10.33 10.76
CA ILE A 72 -15.78 10.33 12.10
C ILE A 72 -16.29 11.53 12.91
N LYS A 73 -16.27 12.73 12.32
CA LYS A 73 -16.76 13.95 12.98
C LYS A 73 -18.25 13.87 13.32
N LYS A 74 -19.07 13.28 12.44
CA LYS A 74 -20.53 13.23 12.61
C LYS A 74 -21.00 12.17 13.59
N TYR A 75 -20.37 10.99 13.60
CA TYR A 75 -20.86 9.82 14.34
C TYR A 75 -19.93 9.40 15.48
N GLY A 76 -18.74 9.98 15.59
CA GLY A 76 -17.67 9.52 16.47
C GLY A 76 -16.82 8.42 15.82
N LYS A 77 -15.59 8.26 16.32
CA LYS A 77 -14.59 7.31 15.77
C LYS A 77 -15.12 5.88 15.69
N GLU A 78 -15.62 5.34 16.80
CA GLU A 78 -16.05 3.93 16.88
C GLU A 78 -17.21 3.62 15.93
N ASN A 79 -18.25 4.45 15.94
CA ASN A 79 -19.40 4.28 15.04
C ASN A 79 -19.01 4.45 13.56
N ALA A 80 -18.08 5.36 13.25
CA ALA A 80 -17.59 5.53 11.89
C ALA A 80 -16.78 4.31 11.42
N ILE A 81 -15.90 3.77 12.27
CA ILE A 81 -15.13 2.55 12.01
C ILE A 81 -16.08 1.36 11.76
N ASP A 82 -17.11 1.18 12.60
CA ASP A 82 -18.13 0.15 12.41
C ASP A 82 -18.86 0.30 11.06
N LEU A 83 -19.20 1.53 10.67
CA LEU A 83 -19.79 1.82 9.36
C LEU A 83 -18.82 1.52 8.20
N PHE A 84 -17.53 1.81 8.34
CA PHE A 84 -16.52 1.50 7.33
C PHE A 84 -16.43 -0.01 7.10
N THR A 85 -16.50 -0.81 8.15
CA THR A 85 -16.48 -2.28 8.05
C THR A 85 -17.80 -2.82 7.49
N LYS A 86 -18.94 -2.47 8.09
CA LYS A 86 -20.26 -3.02 7.69
C LYS A 86 -20.74 -2.54 6.33
N LYS A 87 -20.39 -1.31 5.93
CA LYS A 87 -20.81 -0.68 4.67
C LYS A 87 -19.60 -0.33 3.80
N TYR A 88 -18.56 -1.15 3.81
CA TYR A 88 -17.29 -0.96 3.08
C TYR A 88 -17.45 -0.54 1.61
N ARG A 89 -18.47 -1.04 0.91
CA ARG A 89 -18.78 -0.63 -0.48
C ARG A 89 -19.07 0.87 -0.63
N LYS A 90 -19.50 1.58 0.42
CA LYS A 90 -19.69 3.04 0.43
C LYS A 90 -18.39 3.82 0.53
N PHE A 91 -17.31 3.17 0.97
CA PHE A 91 -16.02 3.76 1.31
C PHE A 91 -14.88 3.14 0.49
N ARG A 92 -15.23 2.63 -0.69
CA ARG A 92 -14.30 2.17 -1.71
C ARG A 92 -14.95 2.40 -3.08
N LYS A 93 -14.17 2.75 -4.09
CA LYS A 93 -14.68 2.88 -5.45
C LYS A 93 -13.59 2.55 -6.44
N TYR A 94 -13.85 1.60 -7.33
CA TYR A 94 -12.90 1.11 -8.33
C TYR A 94 -11.54 0.77 -7.71
N ASN A 95 -10.59 1.70 -7.82
CA ASN A 95 -9.21 1.50 -7.40
C ASN A 95 -8.88 2.18 -6.06
N THR A 96 -9.88 2.66 -5.32
CA THR A 96 -9.66 3.22 -3.99
C THR A 96 -10.25 2.41 -2.85
N TYR A 97 -9.55 2.43 -1.73
CA TYR A 97 -10.01 1.89 -0.46
C TYR A 97 -9.44 2.72 0.69
N LEU A 98 -9.94 2.47 1.90
CA LEU A 98 -9.39 3.03 3.12
C LEU A 98 -9.09 1.94 4.14
N PHE A 99 -8.20 2.26 5.06
CA PHE A 99 -7.96 1.52 6.29
C PHE A 99 -7.89 2.47 7.47
N VAL A 100 -8.15 1.96 8.66
CA VAL A 100 -7.89 2.65 9.93
C VAL A 100 -7.01 1.75 10.76
N LEU A 101 -5.93 2.32 11.29
CA LEU A 101 -4.96 1.63 12.14
C LEU A 101 -4.86 2.35 13.48
N ASP A 102 -4.58 1.59 14.53
CA ASP A 102 -4.00 2.16 15.74
C ASP A 102 -2.47 2.31 15.64
N MET A 103 -1.85 2.88 16.67
CA MET A 103 -0.41 3.14 16.71
C MET A 103 0.42 1.88 17.00
N GLU A 104 -0.23 0.75 17.28
CA GLU A 104 0.34 -0.58 17.51
C GLU A 104 0.24 -1.46 16.24
N GLY A 105 -0.36 -0.94 15.17
CA GLY A 105 -0.49 -1.61 13.88
C GLY A 105 -1.65 -2.59 13.78
N ASN A 106 -2.63 -2.52 14.68
CA ASN A 106 -3.89 -3.27 14.57
C ASN A 106 -4.83 -2.57 13.58
N ILE A 107 -5.45 -3.36 12.72
CA ILE A 107 -6.41 -2.88 11.74
C ILE A 107 -7.79 -2.77 12.38
N LEU A 108 -8.26 -1.53 12.54
CA LEU A 108 -9.59 -1.21 13.07
C LEU A 108 -10.66 -1.24 11.96
N ALA A 109 -10.31 -0.87 10.74
CA ALA A 109 -11.16 -1.00 9.56
C ALA A 109 -10.31 -1.20 8.30
N HIS A 110 -10.83 -1.95 7.31
CA HIS A 110 -10.19 -2.07 6.00
C HIS A 110 -11.24 -2.35 4.92
N THR A 111 -11.47 -1.38 4.02
CA THR A 111 -12.58 -1.47 3.03
C THR A 111 -12.20 -2.24 1.76
N GLY A 112 -10.89 -2.35 1.48
CA GLY A 112 -10.34 -3.18 0.40
C GLY A 112 -10.49 -4.67 0.68
N ASN A 113 -10.04 -5.12 1.87
CA ASN A 113 -10.11 -6.48 2.37
C ASN A 113 -10.56 -6.49 3.84
N THR A 114 -11.85 -6.78 4.07
CA THR A 114 -12.43 -6.78 5.42
C THR A 114 -11.92 -7.93 6.30
N ASN A 115 -11.28 -8.95 5.73
CA ASN A 115 -10.73 -10.06 6.49
C ASN A 115 -9.48 -9.66 7.29
N LEU A 116 -8.91 -8.48 7.02
CA LEU A 116 -7.79 -7.95 7.76
C LEU A 116 -8.19 -7.23 9.06
N VAL A 117 -9.48 -6.95 9.28
CA VAL A 117 -9.94 -6.31 10.52
C VAL A 117 -9.56 -7.19 11.71
N ASN A 118 -9.04 -6.57 12.77
CA ASN A 118 -8.43 -7.19 13.96
C ASN A 118 -7.10 -7.92 13.74
N ALA A 119 -6.56 -7.94 12.52
CA ALA A 119 -5.19 -8.39 12.32
C ALA A 119 -4.20 -7.30 12.78
N ASN A 120 -3.04 -7.74 13.29
CA ASN A 120 -1.91 -6.85 13.54
C ASN A 120 -0.88 -7.01 12.41
N LEU A 121 -0.59 -5.90 11.71
CA LEU A 121 0.36 -5.90 10.61
C LEU A 121 1.68 -5.19 10.94
N PHE A 122 1.95 -4.88 12.21
CA PHE A 122 3.12 -4.11 12.64
C PHE A 122 4.44 -4.75 12.18
N ASN A 123 4.57 -6.07 12.26
CA ASN A 123 5.77 -6.80 11.84
C ASN A 123 5.63 -7.43 10.44
N THR A 124 4.55 -7.14 9.71
CA THR A 124 4.34 -7.68 8.37
C THR A 124 5.25 -6.99 7.38
N LYS A 125 5.99 -7.80 6.62
CA LYS A 125 6.91 -7.32 5.59
C LYS A 125 6.26 -7.38 4.21
N ASP A 126 6.52 -6.38 3.39
CA ASP A 126 6.25 -6.46 1.96
C ASP A 126 7.24 -7.41 1.25
N PHE A 127 7.08 -7.59 -0.07
CA PHE A 127 7.96 -8.44 -0.87
C PHE A 127 9.42 -7.93 -0.92
N MET A 128 9.68 -6.69 -0.53
CA MET A 128 11.03 -6.11 -0.41
C MET A 128 11.61 -6.25 0.99
N GLY A 129 10.86 -6.82 1.94
CA GLY A 129 11.29 -6.99 3.33
C GLY A 129 11.00 -5.80 4.25
N ASN A 130 10.27 -4.77 3.79
CA ASN A 130 9.99 -3.58 4.58
C ASN A 130 8.74 -3.73 5.44
N CYS A 131 8.83 -3.28 6.69
CA CYS A 131 7.67 -3.16 7.59
C CYS A 131 6.89 -1.88 7.28
N PHE A 132 6.02 -1.90 6.27
CA PHE A 132 5.30 -0.72 5.78
C PHE A 132 4.42 -0.06 6.85
N ILE A 133 3.80 -0.82 7.75
CA ILE A 133 2.97 -0.25 8.83
C ILE A 133 3.80 0.55 9.83
N GLN A 134 5.02 0.10 10.14
CA GLN A 134 5.92 0.86 11.02
C GLN A 134 6.32 2.19 10.36
N ASP A 135 6.60 2.18 9.06
CA ASP A 135 6.87 3.39 8.28
C ASP A 135 5.68 4.38 8.33
N TYR A 136 4.44 3.89 8.22
CA TYR A 136 3.24 4.72 8.30
C TYR A 136 3.10 5.36 9.68
N ILE A 137 3.27 4.56 10.74
CA ILE A 137 3.17 5.02 12.12
C ILE A 137 4.27 6.05 12.43
N ASN A 138 5.51 5.80 12.00
CA ASN A 138 6.60 6.73 12.24
C ASN A 138 6.36 8.07 11.54
N ARG A 139 5.88 8.06 10.29
CA ARG A 139 5.57 9.29 9.55
C ARG A 139 4.40 10.05 10.16
N ILE A 140 3.30 9.37 10.48
CA ILE A 140 2.13 10.04 11.06
C ILE A 140 2.41 10.60 12.46
N LYS A 141 3.32 9.95 13.21
CA LYS A 141 3.85 10.48 14.49
C LYS A 141 4.52 11.83 14.32
N LEU A 142 5.26 12.02 13.23
CA LEU A 142 6.01 13.25 12.95
C LEU A 142 5.17 14.35 12.31
N THR A 143 4.32 14.02 11.34
CA THR A 143 3.66 15.04 10.50
C THR A 143 2.18 15.23 10.79
N GLY A 144 1.50 14.23 11.38
CA GLY A 144 0.06 14.23 11.58
C GLY A 144 -0.78 14.06 10.30
N CYS A 145 -0.27 14.48 9.14
CA CYS A 145 -0.85 14.25 7.82
C CYS A 145 0.27 14.16 6.78
N ILE A 146 0.20 13.21 5.86
CA ILE A 146 1.20 13.03 4.80
C ILE A 146 0.63 12.27 3.61
N ASP A 147 1.08 12.66 2.42
CA ASP A 147 0.89 11.91 1.19
C ASP A 147 2.22 11.29 0.73
N TYR A 148 2.18 10.07 0.20
CA TYR A 148 3.31 9.52 -0.56
C TYR A 148 2.86 8.46 -1.56
N ALA A 149 3.74 8.19 -2.52
CA ALA A 149 3.50 7.24 -3.60
C ALA A 149 4.49 6.08 -3.52
N ASN A 150 4.00 4.86 -3.71
CA ASN A 150 4.82 3.70 -4.01
C ASN A 150 4.99 3.61 -5.52
N LEU A 151 6.22 3.67 -5.99
CA LEU A 151 6.60 3.66 -7.40
C LEU A 151 7.49 2.44 -7.67
N PHE A 152 7.49 1.94 -8.91
CA PHE A 152 8.52 0.97 -9.37
C PHE A 152 8.97 1.28 -10.79
N TYR A 153 10.18 0.81 -11.09
CA TYR A 153 10.72 0.78 -12.44
C TYR A 153 10.49 -0.58 -13.09
N ASN A 154 10.09 -0.59 -14.35
CA ASN A 154 10.16 -1.82 -15.16
C ASN A 154 11.58 -2.01 -15.74
N ASN A 155 11.81 -3.17 -16.37
CA ASN A 155 13.11 -3.53 -16.97
C ASN A 155 13.54 -2.59 -18.13
N GLN A 156 12.67 -1.70 -18.59
CA GLN A 156 12.94 -0.71 -19.63
C GLN A 156 13.26 0.68 -19.04
N GLY A 157 13.29 0.81 -17.71
CA GLY A 157 13.52 2.09 -17.02
C GLY A 157 12.28 2.99 -16.93
N ASN A 158 11.10 2.49 -17.26
CA ASN A 158 9.85 3.25 -17.12
C ASN A 158 9.34 3.18 -15.68
N LEU A 159 9.01 4.36 -15.12
CA LEU A 159 8.49 4.52 -13.76
C LEU A 159 6.97 4.44 -13.76
N PHE A 160 6.41 3.61 -12.90
CA PHE A 160 4.98 3.40 -12.75
C PHE A 160 4.53 3.63 -11.31
N LEU A 161 3.35 4.22 -11.16
CA LEU A 161 2.69 4.34 -9.86
C LEU A 161 2.05 2.99 -9.49
N ILE A 162 2.41 2.45 -8.33
CA ILE A 162 1.72 1.30 -7.75
C ILE A 162 0.53 1.79 -6.93
N GLN A 163 0.81 2.67 -5.97
CA GLN A 163 -0.16 3.19 -5.02
C GLN A 163 0.14 4.64 -4.69
N TYR A 164 -0.91 5.47 -4.64
CA TYR A 164 -0.89 6.74 -3.93
C TYR A 164 -1.57 6.55 -2.58
N ILE A 165 -0.96 7.03 -1.51
CA ILE A 165 -1.42 6.84 -0.15
C ILE A 165 -1.50 8.20 0.53
N HIS A 166 -2.66 8.50 1.09
CA HIS A 166 -2.87 9.63 1.99
C HIS A 166 -3.04 9.09 3.41
N LEU A 167 -2.28 9.62 4.36
CA LEU A 167 -2.41 9.32 5.78
C LEU A 167 -2.81 10.58 6.54
N GLU A 168 -3.80 10.47 7.41
CA GLU A 168 -4.28 11.57 8.25
C GLU A 168 -4.60 11.04 9.65
N ARG A 169 -4.05 11.71 10.67
CA ARG A 169 -4.28 11.35 12.07
C ARG A 169 -5.75 11.58 12.43
N ILE A 170 -6.36 10.61 13.10
CA ILE A 170 -7.71 10.74 13.65
C ILE A 170 -7.62 11.30 15.07
N ASP A 171 -6.75 10.71 15.89
CA ASP A 171 -6.47 11.10 17.27
C ASP A 171 -5.06 10.63 17.69
N GLU A 172 -4.74 10.70 18.99
CA GLU A 172 -3.42 10.29 19.50
C GLU A 172 -3.11 8.80 19.27
N ASN A 173 -4.14 7.97 19.16
CA ASN A 173 -4.04 6.52 19.16
C ASN A 173 -4.35 5.88 17.81
N SER A 174 -4.80 6.65 16.81
CA SER A 174 -5.23 6.10 15.53
C SER A 174 -5.13 7.06 14.36
N PHE A 175 -5.03 6.50 13.17
CA PHE A 175 -4.96 7.25 11.91
C PHE A 175 -5.72 6.55 10.79
N LEU A 176 -6.18 7.37 9.85
CA LEU A 176 -6.83 6.98 8.61
C LEU A 176 -5.77 6.89 7.51
N GLY A 177 -5.84 5.83 6.71
CA GLY A 177 -5.17 5.77 5.43
C GLY A 177 -6.16 5.60 4.29
N THR A 178 -5.99 6.35 3.21
CA THR A 178 -6.72 6.14 1.95
C THR A 178 -5.74 5.87 0.83
N VAL A 179 -6.07 4.89 0.01
CA VAL A 179 -5.18 4.38 -1.03
C VAL A 179 -5.88 4.44 -2.36
N ALA A 180 -5.18 4.92 -3.39
CA ALA A 180 -5.57 4.79 -4.79
C ALA A 180 -4.51 3.95 -5.50
N VAL A 181 -4.94 2.87 -6.13
CA VAL A 181 -4.08 1.99 -6.92
C VAL A 181 -4.19 2.40 -8.38
N ASP A 182 -3.08 2.47 -9.10
CA ASP A 182 -3.17 2.58 -10.57
C ASP A 182 -3.26 1.17 -11.15
N LYS A 183 -4.19 0.95 -12.08
CA LYS A 183 -4.23 -0.32 -12.81
C LYS A 183 -3.34 -0.13 -14.03
N TYR A 184 -2.23 -0.86 -14.07
CA TYR A 184 -1.31 -0.94 -15.22
C TYR A 184 -2.03 -1.14 -16.55
#